data_AF-A0A0B4F8N8-F1
#
_entry.id   AF-A0A0B4F8N8-F1
#
_cell.length_a   1.000
_cell.length_b   1.000
_cell.length_c   1.000
_cell.angle_alpha   90.00
_cell.angle_beta   90.00
_cell.angle_gamma   90.00
#
_symmetry.space_group_name_H-M   'P 1'
#
loop_
_entity.id
_entity.type
_entity.pdbx_description
1 polymer ?
#
loop_
_entity_poly.entity_id
_entity_poly.type
_entity_poly.pdbx_seq_one_letter_code
_entity_poly.pdbx_strand_id
1 'polypeptide(L)'
;MSIDDWQTSIALKAPAAVNLDQAFAEIDIDFFVFTSFTSGILGTPGQGNYAAGNSFLDNLARNLVARSQHAVSLVLPMSQSVGVVAENAEIEAALRRKGLHGINETHLLEAAIATQATTTPADHIVVGMDPSKLKGSLSRRDVTDSFWIEDARFKAVPQAIDSRGS
;
A
#
# COMPACT_ATOMS: atom_id res chain seq x y z
N MET A 1 10.13 -18.89 9.38
CA MET A 1 9.62 -17.78 10.21
C MET A 1 9.20 -18.38 11.53
N SER A 2 9.79 -17.91 12.64
CA SER A 2 9.38 -18.31 13.99
C SER A 2 8.12 -17.56 14.43
N ILE A 3 7.53 -17.97 15.55
CA ILE A 3 6.42 -17.23 16.16
C ILE A 3 6.86 -15.84 16.64
N ASP A 4 8.11 -15.71 17.11
CA ASP A 4 8.65 -14.43 17.58
C ASP A 4 8.84 -13.45 16.42
N ASP A 5 9.33 -13.93 15.25
CA ASP A 5 9.43 -13.13 14.03
C ASP A 5 8.05 -12.65 13.56
N TRP A 6 7.04 -13.51 13.69
CA TRP A 6 5.66 -13.18 13.35
C TRP A 6 5.13 -12.08 14.27
N GLN A 7 5.25 -12.28 15.59
CA GLN A 7 4.78 -11.34 16.61
C GLN A 7 5.46 -9.98 16.49
N THR A 8 6.79 -9.97 16.32
CA THR A 8 7.57 -8.74 16.17
C THR A 8 7.10 -7.91 14.97
N SER A 9 6.84 -8.56 13.84
CA SER A 9 6.39 -7.86 12.63
C SER A 9 4.95 -7.32 12.76
N ILE A 10 4.04 -8.11 13.35
CA ILE A 10 2.62 -7.76 13.37
C ILE A 10 2.26 -6.79 14.49
N ALA A 11 2.99 -6.82 15.62
CA ALA A 11 2.71 -6.02 16.82
C ALA A 11 2.68 -4.51 16.54
N LEU A 12 3.59 -4.04 15.67
CA LEU A 12 3.69 -2.63 15.28
C LEU A 12 2.62 -2.17 14.28
N LYS A 13 1.78 -3.09 13.79
CA LYS A 13 0.68 -2.78 12.87
C LYS A 13 -0.67 -3.04 13.51
N ALA A 14 -0.98 -4.30 13.81
CA ALA A 14 -2.33 -4.65 14.22
C ALA A 14 -2.64 -4.23 15.67
N PRO A 15 -1.96 -4.75 16.71
CA PRO A 15 -2.18 -4.28 18.08
C PRO A 15 -1.97 -2.77 18.25
N ALA A 16 -0.93 -2.20 17.64
CA ALA A 16 -0.66 -0.77 17.71
C ALA A 16 -1.83 0.07 17.15
N ALA A 17 -2.39 -0.31 15.99
CA ALA A 17 -3.49 0.43 15.40
C ALA A 17 -4.81 0.27 16.18
N VAL A 18 -5.06 -0.90 16.78
CA VAL A 18 -6.19 -1.10 17.71
C VAL A 18 -6.06 -0.19 18.92
N ASN A 19 -4.87 -0.08 19.50
CA ASN A 19 -4.63 0.80 20.64
C ASN A 19 -4.87 2.27 20.27
N LEU A 20 -4.50 2.68 19.05
CA LEU A 20 -4.78 4.04 18.57
C LEU A 20 -6.28 4.28 18.37
N ASP A 21 -7.01 3.36 17.72
CA ASP A 21 -8.47 3.43 17.57
C ASP A 21 -9.15 3.59 18.94
N GLN A 22 -8.75 2.79 19.92
CA GLN A 22 -9.30 2.85 21.28
C GLN A 22 -8.94 4.14 22.01
N ALA A 23 -7.69 4.60 21.89
CA ALA A 23 -7.23 5.82 22.57
C ALA A 23 -7.92 7.09 22.08
N PHE A 24 -8.39 7.11 20.83
CA PHE A 24 -9.09 8.24 20.22
C PHE A 24 -10.59 8.01 20.03
N ALA A 25 -11.16 6.93 20.60
CA ALA A 25 -12.57 6.57 20.39
C ALA A 25 -13.58 7.65 20.83
N GLU A 26 -13.21 8.49 21.80
CA GLU A 26 -14.03 9.58 22.33
C GLU A 26 -13.50 10.98 21.96
N ILE A 27 -12.50 11.05 21.06
CA ILE A 27 -11.88 12.30 20.62
C ILE A 27 -12.36 12.59 19.19
N ASP A 28 -12.83 13.81 18.96
CA ASP A 28 -13.15 14.31 17.62
C ASP A 28 -11.86 14.64 16.86
N ILE A 29 -11.30 13.62 16.21
CA ILE A 29 -10.09 13.73 15.40
C ILE A 29 -10.44 14.10 13.95
N ASP A 30 -9.59 14.89 13.31
CA ASP A 30 -9.81 15.27 11.91
C ASP A 30 -9.70 14.06 10.96
N PHE A 31 -8.74 13.15 11.22
CA PHE A 31 -8.47 11.97 10.38
C PHE A 31 -7.57 10.92 11.04
N PHE A 32 -7.69 9.67 10.58
CA PHE A 32 -6.71 8.60 10.71
C PHE A 32 -6.04 8.29 9.37
N VAL A 33 -4.70 8.27 9.33
CA VAL A 33 -3.94 7.81 8.16
C VAL A 33 -3.06 6.63 8.54
N PHE A 34 -3.29 5.48 7.91
CA PHE A 34 -2.45 4.30 8.07
C PHE A 34 -1.48 4.17 6.90
N THR A 35 -0.24 3.82 7.18
CA THR A 35 0.76 3.48 6.16
C THR A 35 0.82 1.96 5.98
N SER A 36 0.17 1.52 4.91
CA SER A 36 0.18 0.14 4.44
C SER A 36 1.17 -0.02 3.28
N PHE A 37 1.29 -1.24 2.77
CA PHE A 37 2.23 -1.56 1.71
C PHE A 37 1.59 -2.51 0.70
N THR A 38 1.98 -2.37 -0.57
CA THR A 38 1.50 -3.20 -1.69
C THR A 38 1.66 -4.72 -1.47
N SER A 39 2.55 -5.15 -0.58
CA SER A 39 2.67 -6.56 -0.19
C SER A 39 1.43 -7.11 0.54
N GLY A 40 0.62 -6.25 1.17
CA GLY A 40 -0.66 -6.63 1.78
C GLY A 40 -1.70 -7.08 0.73
N ILE A 41 -1.67 -6.49 -0.47
CA ILE A 41 -2.64 -6.79 -1.54
C ILE A 41 -2.10 -7.80 -2.57
N LEU A 42 -0.86 -7.61 -3.01
CA LEU A 42 -0.23 -8.46 -4.03
C LEU A 42 0.33 -9.75 -3.44
N GLY A 43 0.76 -9.70 -2.17
CA GLY A 43 1.63 -10.71 -1.59
C GLY A 43 3.09 -10.53 -2.00
N THR A 44 3.98 -10.95 -1.11
CA THR A 44 5.41 -11.10 -1.39
C THR A 44 5.89 -12.39 -0.74
N PRO A 45 6.55 -13.31 -1.49
CA PRO A 45 7.14 -14.51 -0.91
C PRO A 45 8.00 -14.19 0.31
N GLY A 46 7.82 -14.94 1.39
CA GLY A 46 8.54 -14.73 2.65
C GLY A 46 8.01 -13.61 3.55
N GLN A 47 7.04 -12.79 3.10
CA GLN A 47 6.49 -11.66 3.86
C GLN A 47 5.07 -11.90 4.40
N GLY A 48 4.73 -13.13 4.79
CA GLY A 48 3.37 -13.47 5.25
C GLY A 48 2.91 -12.67 6.48
N ASN A 49 3.79 -12.50 7.47
CA ASN A 49 3.53 -11.67 8.66
C ASN A 49 3.33 -10.19 8.31
N TYR A 50 4.21 -9.64 7.45
CA TYR A 50 4.16 -8.25 7.03
C TYR A 50 2.92 -7.95 6.17
N ALA A 51 2.56 -8.85 5.25
CA ALA A 51 1.35 -8.76 4.45
C ALA A 51 0.09 -8.82 5.32
N ALA A 52 0.05 -9.70 6.34
CA ALA A 52 -1.04 -9.77 7.30
C ALA A 52 -1.21 -8.47 8.10
N GLY A 53 -0.10 -7.90 8.60
CA GLY A 53 -0.12 -6.62 9.31
C GLY A 53 -0.62 -5.46 8.44
N ASN A 54 -0.17 -5.36 7.18
CA ASN A 54 -0.66 -4.34 6.25
C ASN A 54 -2.15 -4.53 5.90
N SER A 55 -2.56 -5.77 5.64
CA SER A 55 -3.97 -6.11 5.38
C SER A 55 -4.87 -5.78 6.58
N PHE A 56 -4.35 -5.89 7.81
CA PHE A 56 -5.10 -5.46 8.99
C PHE A 56 -5.36 -3.96 8.99
N LEU A 57 -4.34 -3.14 8.71
CA LEU A 57 -4.47 -1.68 8.64
C LEU A 57 -5.48 -1.26 7.57
N ASP A 58 -5.41 -1.90 6.41
CA ASP A 58 -6.34 -1.75 5.29
C ASP A 58 -7.80 -1.96 5.75
N ASN A 59 -8.07 -3.10 6.39
CA ASN A 59 -9.42 -3.39 6.87
C ASN A 59 -9.85 -2.55 8.08
N LEU A 60 -8.92 -2.08 8.91
CA LEU A 60 -9.23 -1.16 10.00
C LEU A 60 -9.68 0.20 9.46
N ALA A 61 -9.01 0.74 8.43
CA ALA A 61 -9.43 1.97 7.76
C ALA A 61 -10.86 1.84 7.23
N ARG A 62 -11.18 0.72 6.56
CA ARG A 62 -12.55 0.42 6.12
C ARG A 62 -13.57 0.38 7.26
N ASN A 63 -13.21 -0.27 8.37
CA ASN A 63 -14.08 -0.35 9.54
C ASN A 63 -14.34 1.06 10.15
N LEU A 64 -13.30 1.88 10.26
CA LEU A 64 -13.41 3.27 10.71
C LEU A 64 -14.34 4.09 9.81
N VAL A 65 -14.18 4.00 8.49
CA VAL A 65 -15.09 4.66 7.53
C VAL A 65 -16.52 4.16 7.66
N ALA A 66 -16.73 2.86 7.87
CA ALA A 66 -18.06 2.29 8.11
C ALA A 66 -18.69 2.79 9.43
N ARG A 67 -17.87 3.18 10.41
CA ARG A 67 -18.27 3.87 11.65
C ARG A 67 -18.39 5.40 11.49
N SER A 68 -18.40 5.89 10.25
CA SER A 68 -18.45 7.32 9.91
C SER A 68 -17.26 8.15 10.44
N GLN A 69 -16.12 7.50 10.71
CA GLN A 69 -14.87 8.20 11.01
C GLN A 69 -14.08 8.48 9.74
N HIS A 70 -13.31 9.56 9.74
CA HIS A 70 -12.38 9.87 8.66
C HIS A 70 -11.13 9.01 8.80
N ALA A 71 -11.00 7.98 7.97
CA ALA A 71 -9.84 7.10 7.99
C ALA A 71 -9.47 6.64 6.59
N VAL A 72 -8.17 6.46 6.37
CA VAL A 72 -7.64 5.99 5.09
C VAL A 72 -6.38 5.16 5.29
N SER A 73 -6.27 4.08 4.52
CA SER A 73 -5.02 3.33 4.36
C SER A 73 -4.32 3.78 3.08
N LEU A 74 -3.13 4.36 3.23
CA LEU A 74 -2.22 4.62 2.11
C LEU A 74 -1.44 3.34 1.82
N VAL A 75 -1.80 2.62 0.76
CA VAL A 75 -1.11 1.40 0.34
C VAL A 75 0.08 1.80 -0.52
N LEU A 76 1.26 1.85 0.08
CA LEU A 76 2.47 2.38 -0.54
C LEU A 76 3.23 1.31 -1.34
N PRO A 77 3.86 1.66 -2.47
CA PRO A 77 4.88 0.84 -3.10
C PRO A 77 6.23 1.13 -2.45
N MET A 78 7.32 0.62 -3.03
CA MET A 78 8.66 0.95 -2.57
C MET A 78 8.93 2.46 -2.60
N SER A 79 9.54 2.98 -1.54
CA SER A 79 10.15 4.30 -1.52
C SER A 79 11.54 4.23 -2.14
N GLN A 80 11.85 5.18 -3.02
CA GLN A 80 13.15 5.32 -3.68
C GLN A 80 14.07 6.30 -2.96
N SER A 81 13.53 7.11 -2.05
CA SER A 81 14.29 8.17 -1.39
C SER A 81 14.81 7.79 -0.01
N VAL A 82 14.02 7.03 0.75
CA VAL A 82 14.28 6.72 2.17
C VAL A 82 13.73 5.37 2.59
N GLY A 83 14.37 4.76 3.59
CA GLY A 83 13.94 3.52 4.24
C GLY A 83 14.57 2.25 3.68
N VAL A 84 14.16 1.10 4.21
CA VAL A 84 14.78 -0.22 4.00
C VAL A 84 14.98 -0.58 2.53
N VAL A 85 14.08 -0.14 1.64
CA VAL A 85 14.21 -0.40 0.20
C VAL A 85 15.25 0.50 -0.45
N ALA A 86 15.28 1.80 -0.14
CA ALA A 86 16.28 2.74 -0.66
C ALA A 86 17.70 2.41 -0.18
N GLU A 87 17.81 1.79 1.01
CA GLU A 87 19.08 1.38 1.62
C GLU A 87 19.55 -0.02 1.18
N ASN A 88 18.74 -0.76 0.41
CA ASN A 88 19.06 -2.12 -0.02
C ASN A 88 18.75 -2.35 -1.51
N ALA A 89 19.80 -2.28 -2.33
CA ALA A 89 19.69 -2.43 -3.79
C ALA A 89 19.11 -3.77 -4.24
N GLU A 90 19.30 -4.85 -3.49
CA GLU A 90 18.74 -6.17 -3.83
C GLU A 90 17.23 -6.20 -3.63
N ILE A 91 16.74 -5.63 -2.52
CA ILE A 91 15.31 -5.49 -2.25
C ILE A 91 14.66 -4.55 -3.28
N GLU A 92 15.33 -3.44 -3.60
CA GLU A 92 14.85 -2.52 -4.64
C GLU A 92 14.75 -3.23 -6.01
N ALA A 93 15.80 -3.95 -6.42
CA ALA A 93 15.78 -4.71 -7.66
C ALA A 93 14.66 -5.77 -7.68
N ALA A 94 14.43 -6.47 -6.57
CA ALA A 94 13.36 -7.46 -6.44
C ALA A 94 11.96 -6.85 -6.58
N LEU A 95 11.75 -5.65 -6.02
CA LEU A 95 10.47 -4.95 -6.14
C LEU A 95 10.28 -4.34 -7.54
N ARG A 96 11.35 -3.86 -8.18
CA ARG A 96 11.34 -3.40 -9.57
C ARG A 96 10.95 -4.50 -10.55
N ARG A 97 11.42 -5.75 -10.35
CA ARG A 97 11.06 -6.89 -11.22
C ARG A 97 9.56 -7.15 -11.29
N LYS A 98 8.79 -6.75 -10.28
CA LYS A 98 7.32 -6.88 -10.26
C LYS A 98 6.60 -5.87 -11.14
N GLY A 99 7.29 -4.86 -11.67
CA GLY A 99 6.71 -3.85 -12.56
C GLY A 99 5.91 -2.76 -11.84
N LEU A 100 6.06 -2.63 -10.52
CA LEU A 100 5.55 -1.49 -9.77
C LEU A 100 6.53 -0.33 -9.88
N HIS A 101 6.00 0.90 -9.99
CA HIS A 101 6.86 2.08 -9.90
C HIS A 101 7.09 2.45 -8.44
N GLY A 102 8.31 2.90 -8.14
CA GLY A 102 8.65 3.45 -6.83
C GLY A 102 8.13 4.87 -6.67
N ILE A 103 8.07 5.32 -5.42
CA ILE A 103 7.63 6.66 -5.04
C ILE A 103 8.74 7.41 -4.30
N ASN A 104 8.57 8.72 -4.16
CA ASN A 104 9.39 9.59 -3.32
C ASN A 104 8.47 10.34 -2.34
N GLU A 105 9.04 11.25 -1.55
CA GLU A 105 8.34 12.03 -0.53
C GLU A 105 7.25 12.90 -1.13
N THR A 106 7.47 13.47 -2.32
CA THR A 106 6.47 14.28 -3.02
C THR A 106 5.22 13.45 -3.32
N HIS A 107 5.39 12.25 -3.86
CA HIS A 107 4.28 11.35 -4.15
C HIS A 107 3.54 10.91 -2.88
N LEU A 108 4.25 10.72 -1.76
CA LEU A 108 3.62 10.40 -0.47
C LEU A 108 2.77 11.56 0.03
N LEU A 109 3.31 12.78 -0.04
CA LEU A 109 2.60 13.99 0.36
C LEU A 109 1.37 14.25 -0.52
N GLU A 110 1.49 14.08 -1.83
CA GLU A 110 0.37 14.17 -2.77
C GLU A 110 -0.72 13.16 -2.43
N ALA A 111 -0.35 11.90 -2.14
CA ALA A 111 -1.32 10.88 -1.74
C ALA A 111 -2.02 11.25 -0.43
N ALA A 112 -1.28 11.75 0.56
CA ALA A 112 -1.84 12.20 1.84
C ALA A 112 -2.81 13.39 1.67
N ILE A 113 -2.46 14.37 0.84
CA ILE A 113 -3.34 15.51 0.53
C ILE A 113 -4.61 15.04 -0.20
N ALA A 114 -4.47 14.09 -1.15
CA ALA A 114 -5.59 13.54 -1.88
C ALA A 114 -6.64 12.91 -0.96
N THR A 115 -6.23 12.32 0.17
CA THR A 115 -7.18 11.76 1.17
C THR A 115 -8.18 12.80 1.70
N GLN A 116 -7.77 14.07 1.76
CA GLN A 116 -8.60 15.16 2.28
C GLN A 116 -9.44 15.85 1.18
N ALA A 117 -9.08 15.67 -0.09
CA ALA A 117 -9.69 16.37 -1.22
C ALA A 117 -10.84 15.58 -1.88
N THR A 118 -10.99 14.29 -1.60
CA THR A 118 -12.01 13.44 -2.23
C THR A 118 -13.38 13.65 -1.60
N THR A 119 -14.40 13.93 -2.43
CA THR A 119 -15.80 14.05 -1.99
C THR A 119 -16.49 12.71 -1.73
N THR A 120 -15.89 11.62 -2.20
CA THR A 120 -16.31 10.25 -1.89
C THR A 120 -15.35 9.69 -0.85
N PRO A 121 -15.84 9.19 0.30
CA PRO A 121 -14.99 8.54 1.29
C PRO A 121 -14.24 7.37 0.65
N ALA A 122 -12.91 7.46 0.60
CA ALA A 122 -12.04 6.37 0.17
C ALA A 122 -11.35 5.78 1.40
N ASP A 123 -11.62 4.51 1.69
CA ASP A 123 -10.97 3.79 2.78
C ASP A 123 -9.52 3.38 2.44
N HIS A 124 -9.18 3.33 1.15
CA HIS A 124 -7.84 3.01 0.65
C HIS A 124 -7.44 3.90 -0.52
N ILE A 125 -6.16 4.29 -0.53
CA ILE A 125 -5.50 4.85 -1.72
C ILE A 125 -4.31 3.96 -2.06
N VAL A 126 -4.37 3.31 -3.23
CA VAL A 126 -3.28 2.47 -3.72
C VAL A 126 -2.31 3.30 -4.53
N VAL A 127 -1.16 3.58 -3.93
CA VAL A 127 -0.07 4.30 -4.57
C VAL A 127 0.82 3.29 -5.31
N GLY A 128 1.45 3.70 -6.42
CA GLY A 128 2.35 2.81 -7.18
C GLY A 128 1.66 1.93 -8.22
N MET A 129 0.32 1.92 -8.26
CA MET A 129 -0.48 1.18 -9.25
C MET A 129 -1.28 2.10 -10.19
N ASP A 130 -0.89 3.36 -10.32
CA ASP A 130 -1.45 4.29 -11.31
C ASP A 130 -1.25 3.73 -12.73
N PRO A 131 -2.34 3.42 -13.48
CA PRO A 131 -2.25 2.88 -14.83
C PRO A 131 -1.40 3.72 -15.78
N SER A 132 -1.40 5.05 -15.63
CA SER A 132 -0.62 5.95 -16.51
C SER A 132 0.89 5.79 -16.33
N LYS A 133 1.34 5.51 -15.10
CA LYS A 133 2.75 5.29 -14.75
C LYS A 133 3.17 3.83 -14.97
N LEU A 134 2.25 2.88 -14.81
CA LEU A 134 2.53 1.45 -14.96
C LEU A 134 2.91 1.07 -16.39
N LYS A 135 2.34 1.71 -17.44
CA LYS A 135 2.71 1.43 -18.84
C LYS A 135 4.23 1.57 -19.07
N GLY A 136 4.81 2.65 -18.58
CA GLY A 136 6.26 2.89 -18.66
C GLY A 136 7.05 1.89 -17.83
N SER A 137 6.60 1.60 -16.60
CA SER A 137 7.27 0.64 -15.71
C SER A 137 7.32 -0.77 -16.32
N LEU A 138 6.19 -1.27 -16.82
CA LEU A 138 6.04 -2.62 -17.40
C LEU A 138 6.83 -2.80 -18.70
N SER A 139 7.11 -1.72 -19.43
CA SER A 139 7.91 -1.78 -20.67
C SER A 139 9.41 -1.99 -20.44
N ARG A 140 9.87 -1.94 -19.19
CA ARG A 140 11.30 -2.07 -18.86
C ARG A 140 11.76 -3.53 -18.95
N ARG A 141 12.98 -3.72 -19.47
CA ARG A 141 13.59 -5.04 -19.68
C ARG A 141 13.85 -5.84 -18.39
N ASP A 142 13.98 -5.15 -17.26
CA ASP A 142 14.22 -5.78 -15.97
C ASP A 142 12.91 -6.23 -15.27
N VAL A 143 11.75 -5.88 -15.82
CA VAL A 143 10.46 -6.41 -15.33
C VAL A 143 10.29 -7.83 -15.83
N THR A 144 10.16 -8.76 -14.88
CA THR A 144 10.19 -10.21 -15.14
C THR A 144 9.15 -10.98 -14.31
N ASP A 145 8.63 -10.38 -13.23
CA ASP A 145 7.82 -11.04 -12.21
C ASP A 145 6.46 -10.33 -12.00
N SER A 146 5.80 -9.90 -13.08
CA SER A 146 4.51 -9.19 -13.02
C SER A 146 3.29 -10.12 -12.88
N PHE A 147 3.36 -11.07 -11.95
CA PHE A 147 2.32 -12.09 -11.72
C PHE A 147 0.92 -11.50 -11.46
N TRP A 148 0.85 -10.29 -10.92
CA TRP A 148 -0.40 -9.62 -10.59
C TRP A 148 -1.21 -9.20 -11.83
N ILE A 149 -0.61 -9.13 -13.01
CA ILE A 149 -1.32 -8.80 -14.26
C ILE A 149 -2.33 -9.89 -14.62
N GLU A 150 -1.98 -11.15 -14.37
CA GLU A 150 -2.80 -12.32 -14.67
C GLU A 150 -3.82 -12.63 -13.57
N ASP A 151 -3.69 -11.97 -12.41
CA ASP A 151 -4.57 -12.17 -11.28
C ASP A 151 -5.91 -11.45 -11.47
N ALA A 152 -7.00 -12.21 -11.41
CA ALA A 152 -8.36 -11.72 -11.62
C ALA A 152 -8.75 -10.56 -10.68
N ARG A 153 -8.14 -10.47 -9.49
CA ARG A 153 -8.35 -9.36 -8.54
C ARG A 153 -7.93 -8.02 -9.12
N PHE A 154 -6.93 -8.00 -10.00
CA PHE A 154 -6.34 -6.79 -10.57
C PHE A 154 -6.70 -6.55 -12.03
N LYS A 155 -7.61 -7.34 -12.63
CA LYS A 155 -7.96 -7.26 -14.06
C LYS A 155 -8.33 -5.85 -14.57
N ALA A 156 -8.87 -5.00 -13.70
CA ALA A 156 -9.24 -3.62 -14.05
C ALA A 156 -8.00 -2.73 -14.28
N VAL A 157 -6.86 -3.05 -13.67
CA VAL A 157 -5.62 -2.28 -13.80
C VAL A 157 -5.02 -2.43 -15.20
N PRO A 158 -4.75 -3.64 -15.74
CA PRO A 158 -4.32 -3.79 -17.13
C PRO A 158 -5.29 -3.17 -18.15
N GLN A 159 -6.60 -3.36 -17.96
CA GLN A 159 -7.62 -2.75 -18.83
C GLN A 159 -7.51 -1.22 -18.87
N ALA A 160 -7.26 -0.58 -17.72
CA ALA A 160 -7.08 0.86 -17.64
C ALA A 160 -5.75 1.36 -18.22
N ILE A 161 -4.71 0.50 -18.24
CA ILE A 161 -3.43 0.81 -18.91
C ILE A 161 -3.65 0.89 -20.43
N ASP A 162 -4.37 -0.09 -20.98
CA ASP A 162 -4.63 -0.19 -22.42
C ASP A 162 -5.58 0.91 -22.90
N SER A 163 -6.63 1.22 -22.13
CA SER A 163 -7.64 2.23 -22.51
C SER A 163 -7.10 3.66 -22.50
N ARG A 164 -6.00 3.93 -21.79
CA ARG A 164 -5.33 5.25 -21.76
C ARG A 164 -4.22 5.37 -22.81
N GLY A 165 -4.04 4.34 -23.65
CA GLY A 165 -3.03 4.27 -24.70
C GLY A 165 -3.50 4.69 -26.09
N SER A 166 -4.77 5.05 -26.26
CA SER A 166 -5.38 5.54 -27.52
C SER A 166 -5.58 7.05 -27.52
#